data_AF-A0A559J8T7-F1
#
_entry.id   AF-A0A559J8T7-F1
#
_cell.length_a   1.000
_cell.length_b   1.000
_cell.length_c   1.000
_cell.angle_alpha   90.00
_cell.angle_beta   90.00
_cell.angle_gamma   90.00
#
_symmetry.space_group_name_H-M   'P 1'
#
loop_
_entity.id
_entity.type
_entity.pdbx_description
1 polymer ?
#
loop_
_entity_poly.entity_id
_entity_poly.type
_entity_poly.pdbx_seq_one_letter_code
_entity_poly.pdbx_strand_id
1 'polypeptide(L)'
;MPNKSSLMQIQTTISYRQLLAMSALNYSFFSFNDSLEFTFTQRSNLTLSFIYTKRTQNSSILLNSPDNIERYHVTIYVEQLHESNNWSRKRRGNMSSSKKDVLLDQLAACHNDLSWFPTFVDSVKDLTAEQAVWRKDETSHSIWQLVSHLTYWNNKWLTYFIGKESFKSIGKNNASTFNIEEEINEENWRKAVTKLDGLFYEFRKVITDHPESKLDTFVPDYPGDCPWWAAISNLCTHNTYHIGQIVFIRKQQGWANKSEWS
;
A
#
# COMPACT_ATOMS: atom_id res chain seq x y z
N MET A 1 -44.36 -26.18 -8.61
CA MET A 1 -43.28 -25.15 -8.62
C MET A 1 -43.95 -23.78 -8.67
N PRO A 2 -43.39 -22.70 -8.07
CA PRO A 2 -41.97 -22.46 -7.77
C PRO A 2 -41.66 -22.56 -6.27
N ASN A 3 -40.70 -23.40 -5.88
CA ASN A 3 -39.26 -23.14 -5.78
C ASN A 3 -38.94 -22.28 -4.54
N LYS A 4 -38.67 -22.96 -3.42
CA LYS A 4 -37.99 -22.36 -2.25
C LYS A 4 -36.62 -21.92 -2.77
N SER A 5 -36.43 -20.61 -2.98
CA SER A 5 -35.11 -20.03 -3.22
C SER A 5 -34.22 -20.42 -2.03
N SER A 6 -33.25 -21.30 -2.27
CA SER A 6 -32.23 -21.61 -1.28
C SER A 6 -31.44 -20.33 -1.05
N LEU A 7 -31.57 -19.74 0.14
CA LEU A 7 -30.73 -18.62 0.56
C LEU A 7 -29.29 -19.11 0.64
N MET A 8 -28.47 -18.76 -0.35
CA MET A 8 -27.03 -18.96 -0.29
C MET A 8 -26.45 -17.80 0.52
N GLN A 9 -26.13 -18.05 1.79
CA GLN A 9 -25.32 -17.13 2.58
C GLN A 9 -23.88 -17.20 2.09
N ILE A 10 -23.41 -16.13 1.45
CA ILE A 10 -22.00 -15.94 1.13
C ILE A 10 -21.42 -15.06 2.24
N GLN A 11 -20.73 -15.69 3.19
CA GLN A 11 -19.88 -14.98 4.14
C GLN A 11 -18.51 -14.80 3.48
N THR A 12 -18.11 -13.56 3.23
CA THR A 12 -16.75 -13.23 2.81
C THR A 12 -16.15 -12.21 3.76
N THR A 13 -14.92 -12.45 4.17
CA THR A 13 -14.17 -11.53 5.02
C THR A 13 -13.23 -10.75 4.12
N ILE A 14 -13.41 -9.43 4.08
CA ILE A 14 -12.55 -8.53 3.32
C ILE A 14 -11.80 -7.69 4.34
N SER A 15 -10.47 -7.72 4.27
CA SER A 15 -9.63 -6.90 5.15
C SER A 15 -9.80 -5.41 4.84
N TYR A 16 -9.59 -4.55 5.83
CA TYR A 16 -9.60 -3.10 5.65
C TYR A 16 -8.63 -2.63 4.55
N ARG A 17 -7.50 -3.32 4.37
CA ARG A 17 -6.54 -3.06 3.29
C ARG A 17 -7.08 -3.41 1.90
N GLN A 18 -7.82 -4.50 1.77
CA GLN A 18 -8.50 -4.85 0.51
C GLN A 18 -9.60 -3.82 0.17
N LEU A 19 -10.30 -3.30 1.18
CA LEU A 19 -11.30 -2.23 0.99
C LEU A 19 -10.64 -0.93 0.46
N LEU A 20 -9.49 -0.54 1.01
CA LEU A 20 -8.73 0.62 0.54
C LEU A 20 -8.19 0.43 -0.88
N ALA A 21 -7.69 -0.76 -1.22
CA ALA A 21 -7.23 -1.08 -2.57
C ALA A 21 -8.35 -0.98 -3.63
N MET A 22 -9.59 -1.32 -3.25
CA MET A 22 -10.77 -1.18 -4.13
C MET A 22 -11.18 0.30 -4.35
N SER A 23 -10.86 1.20 -3.42
CA SER A 23 -11.14 2.64 -3.54
C SER A 23 -10.19 3.39 -4.48
N ALA A 24 -9.05 2.80 -4.83
CA ALA A 24 -8.03 3.42 -5.68
C ALA A 24 -8.30 3.30 -7.19
N LEU A 25 -9.41 2.68 -7.62
CA LEU A 25 -9.71 2.34 -9.02
C LEU A 25 -10.73 3.28 -9.73
N ASN A 26 -10.70 4.59 -9.44
CA ASN A 26 -11.53 5.65 -10.05
C ASN A 26 -13.05 5.58 -9.80
N TYR A 27 -13.53 6.26 -8.75
CA TYR A 27 -14.94 6.68 -8.64
C TYR A 27 -15.07 8.05 -7.96
N SER A 28 -16.05 8.84 -8.41
CA SER A 28 -16.32 10.22 -7.97
C SER A 28 -16.84 10.26 -6.52
N PHE A 29 -16.29 11.18 -5.71
CA PHE A 29 -16.66 11.36 -4.32
C PHE A 29 -17.65 12.53 -4.16
N PHE A 30 -18.76 12.29 -3.46
CA PHE A 30 -19.51 13.35 -2.78
C PHE A 30 -19.49 13.06 -1.27
N SER A 31 -18.86 13.95 -0.52
CA SER A 31 -18.85 13.92 0.94
C SER A 31 -20.08 14.70 1.44
N PHE A 32 -21.05 14.01 2.02
CA PHE A 32 -21.99 14.59 2.97
C PHE A 32 -21.89 13.82 4.28
N ASN A 33 -21.56 14.55 5.36
CA ASN A 33 -21.52 14.13 6.77
C ASN A 33 -21.54 12.62 7.07
N ASP A 34 -20.39 12.11 7.54
CA ASP A 34 -20.21 10.82 8.23
C ASP A 34 -20.62 9.54 7.48
N SER A 35 -20.78 9.61 6.15
CA SER A 35 -21.01 8.45 5.31
C SER A 35 -20.12 8.42 4.06
N LEU A 36 -19.60 7.23 3.73
CA LEU A 36 -18.88 6.93 2.50
C LEU A 36 -19.77 6.04 1.65
N GLU A 37 -20.17 6.54 0.48
CA GLU A 37 -20.98 5.80 -0.48
C GLU A 37 -20.06 5.28 -1.60
N PHE A 38 -20.15 3.98 -1.91
CA PHE A 38 -19.41 3.37 -3.02
C PHE A 38 -20.40 2.77 -4.02
N THR A 39 -20.17 3.07 -5.29
CA THR A 39 -20.92 2.50 -6.42
C THR A 39 -19.95 1.80 -7.35
N PHE A 40 -20.11 0.49 -7.53
CA PHE A 40 -19.36 -0.28 -8.54
C PHE A 40 -20.27 -0.58 -9.72
N THR A 41 -19.81 -0.31 -10.93
CA THR A 41 -20.48 -0.71 -12.17
C THR A 41 -19.66 -1.81 -12.85
N GLN A 42 -19.99 -3.07 -12.58
CA GLN A 42 -19.47 -4.18 -13.38
C GLN A 42 -20.40 -4.42 -14.59
N ARG A 43 -19.82 -4.73 -15.75
CA ARG A 43 -20.54 -5.07 -17.00
C ARG A 43 -21.37 -6.35 -16.85
N SER A 44 -22.50 -6.25 -16.18
CA SER A 44 -23.66 -7.16 -16.20
C SER A 44 -24.69 -6.65 -15.18
N ASN A 45 -25.61 -5.75 -15.59
CA ASN A 45 -26.88 -5.30 -14.96
C ASN A 45 -27.09 -5.35 -13.43
N LEU A 46 -26.04 -5.36 -12.61
CA LEU A 46 -26.07 -5.39 -11.15
C LEU A 46 -25.43 -4.11 -10.64
N THR A 47 -26.22 -3.31 -9.92
CA THR A 47 -25.73 -2.15 -9.16
C THR A 47 -25.61 -2.56 -7.70
N LEU A 48 -24.38 -2.56 -7.19
CA LEU A 48 -24.09 -2.77 -5.77
C LEU A 48 -23.83 -1.40 -5.13
N SER A 49 -24.71 -0.99 -4.22
CA SER A 49 -24.58 0.25 -3.44
C SER A 49 -24.23 -0.09 -2.00
N PHE A 50 -23.16 0.52 -1.47
CA PHE A 50 -22.77 0.39 -0.06
C PHE A 50 -22.90 1.74 0.63
N ILE A 51 -23.59 1.76 1.77
CA ILE A 51 -23.64 2.92 2.68
C ILE A 51 -22.80 2.55 3.90
N TYR A 52 -21.62 3.14 4.04
CA TYR A 52 -20.82 3.04 5.26
C TYR A 52 -21.23 4.16 6.21
N THR A 53 -21.77 3.82 7.38
CA THR A 53 -22.02 4.79 8.46
C THR A 53 -21.07 4.49 9.61
N LYS A 54 -20.22 5.44 10.00
CA LYS A 54 -19.31 5.25 11.13
C LYS A 54 -20.08 5.31 12.45
N ARG A 55 -20.53 4.17 12.97
CA ARG A 55 -20.65 3.94 14.42
C ARG A 55 -20.85 2.46 14.75
N THR A 56 -20.10 2.05 15.77
CA THR A 56 -20.21 0.84 16.59
C THR A 56 -21.49 -0.01 16.41
N GLN A 57 -21.26 -1.28 16.06
CA GLN A 57 -22.16 -2.44 16.08
C GLN A 57 -23.26 -2.51 14.98
N ASN A 58 -23.15 -3.60 14.21
CA ASN A 58 -24.14 -4.24 13.33
C ASN A 58 -24.79 -3.35 12.25
N SER A 59 -24.29 -3.47 11.02
CA SER A 59 -24.97 -2.98 9.82
C SER A 59 -25.50 -4.14 8.97
N SER A 60 -26.77 -4.02 8.56
CA SER A 60 -27.46 -4.90 7.62
C SER A 60 -27.52 -4.20 6.27
N ILE A 61 -27.15 -4.87 5.18
CA ILE A 61 -27.18 -4.33 3.80
C ILE A 61 -28.40 -4.89 3.05
N LEU A 62 -29.10 -4.05 2.28
CA LEU A 62 -30.13 -4.43 1.31
C LEU A 62 -29.60 -4.18 -0.11
N LEU A 63 -29.68 -5.20 -0.97
CA LEU A 63 -29.35 -5.10 -2.39
C LEU A 63 -30.64 -5.05 -3.23
N ASN A 64 -30.72 -4.13 -4.19
CA ASN A 64 -31.81 -4.06 -5.17
C ASN A 64 -31.28 -4.30 -6.59
N SER A 65 -31.86 -5.28 -7.29
CA SER A 65 -31.75 -5.46 -8.75
C SER A 65 -32.99 -4.87 -9.43
N PRO A 66 -32.89 -4.30 -10.63
CA PRO A 66 -34.05 -3.75 -11.34
C PRO A 66 -35.09 -4.79 -11.75
N ASP A 67 -34.74 -6.07 -11.89
CA ASP A 67 -35.67 -7.10 -12.36
C ASP A 67 -35.43 -8.47 -11.67
N ASN A 68 -36.51 -9.04 -11.13
CA ASN A 68 -36.66 -10.33 -10.42
C ASN A 68 -35.86 -10.54 -9.12
N ILE A 69 -36.61 -10.70 -8.02
CA ILE A 69 -36.15 -10.56 -6.63
C ILE A 69 -35.59 -11.88 -6.08
N GLU A 70 -34.27 -12.02 -6.03
CA GLU A 70 -33.57 -12.78 -4.99
C GLU A 70 -32.86 -11.80 -4.05
N ARG A 71 -33.21 -11.82 -2.75
CA ARG A 71 -32.62 -10.95 -1.73
C ARG A 71 -31.42 -11.64 -1.10
N TYR A 72 -30.24 -11.02 -1.21
CA TYR A 72 -29.02 -11.48 -0.56
C TYR A 72 -28.72 -10.58 0.65
N HIS A 73 -28.53 -11.18 1.82
CA HIS A 73 -27.98 -10.50 2.99
C HIS A 73 -26.47 -10.70 3.01
N VAL A 74 -25.72 -9.62 2.82
CA VAL A 74 -24.26 -9.62 2.97
C VAL A 74 -23.94 -8.96 4.31
N THR A 75 -23.29 -9.70 5.21
CA THR A 75 -22.75 -9.17 6.46
C THR A 75 -21.24 -9.04 6.31
N ILE A 76 -20.72 -7.82 6.37
CA ILE A 76 -19.28 -7.55 6.29
C ILE A 76 -18.78 -7.27 7.71
N TYR A 77 -17.93 -8.16 8.23
CA TYR A 77 -17.23 -7.94 9.48
C TYR A 77 -15.93 -7.20 9.19
N VAL A 78 -15.81 -5.96 9.67
CA VAL A 78 -14.55 -5.21 9.66
C VAL A 78 -13.96 -5.33 11.06
N GLU A 79 -13.01 -6.24 11.23
CA GLU A 79 -12.29 -6.38 12.47
C GLU A 79 -11.16 -5.34 12.51
N GLN A 80 -11.32 -4.31 13.34
CA GLN A 80 -10.23 -3.40 13.67
C GLN A 80 -9.31 -4.13 14.66
N LEU A 81 -8.22 -4.71 14.15
CA LEU A 81 -7.16 -5.22 15.01
C LEU A 81 -6.56 -4.03 15.78
N HIS A 82 -7.02 -3.80 17.00
CA HIS A 82 -6.27 -3.06 18.00
C HIS A 82 -5.10 -3.95 18.42
N GLU A 83 -4.02 -3.90 17.64
CA GLU A 83 -2.75 -4.48 18.10
C GLU A 83 -2.17 -3.52 19.14
N SER A 84 -2.36 -3.87 20.42
CA SER A 84 -1.51 -3.37 21.49
C SER A 84 -0.05 -3.56 21.08
N ASN A 85 0.79 -2.55 21.29
CA ASN A 85 2.25 -2.52 21.02
C ASN A 85 3.04 -3.60 21.79
N ASN A 86 2.77 -4.87 21.53
CA ASN A 86 3.51 -6.02 22.04
C ASN A 86 4.41 -6.57 20.93
N TRP A 87 5.31 -5.68 20.57
CA TRP A 87 6.38 -5.91 19.63
C TRP A 87 7.26 -7.07 20.09
N SER A 88 7.55 -8.02 19.20
CA SER A 88 8.42 -9.21 19.36
C SER A 88 7.80 -10.58 19.76
N ARG A 89 6.51 -10.72 20.12
CA ARG A 89 5.97 -12.05 20.52
C ARG A 89 5.16 -12.81 19.47
N LYS A 90 4.46 -12.13 18.54
CA LYS A 90 3.51 -12.82 17.64
C LYS A 90 4.17 -13.62 16.49
N ARG A 91 5.45 -13.35 16.14
CA ARG A 91 6.18 -13.99 15.02
C ARG A 91 7.05 -15.21 15.38
N ARG A 92 7.15 -15.63 16.64
CA ARG A 92 8.10 -16.68 17.06
C ARG A 92 7.63 -18.12 16.84
N GLY A 93 6.44 -18.35 16.29
CA GLY A 93 5.96 -19.68 15.92
C GLY A 93 6.07 -19.89 14.42
N ASN A 94 7.17 -20.51 13.95
CA ASN A 94 7.45 -20.86 12.55
C ASN A 94 7.74 -19.70 11.57
N MET A 95 8.79 -18.90 11.82
CA MET A 95 9.53 -18.36 10.68
C MET A 95 10.42 -19.48 10.13
N SER A 96 10.10 -19.94 8.93
CA SER A 96 11.13 -20.49 8.05
C SER A 96 12.20 -19.40 7.87
N SER A 97 13.47 -19.75 8.00
CA SER A 97 14.61 -18.84 7.90
C SER A 97 15.10 -18.73 6.45
N SER A 98 14.15 -18.68 5.50
CA SER A 98 14.45 -18.62 4.07
C SER A 98 14.83 -17.19 3.66
N LYS A 99 15.52 -17.03 2.52
CA LYS A 99 15.83 -15.68 2.02
C LYS A 99 14.54 -14.94 1.68
N LYS A 100 13.56 -15.67 1.15
CA LYS A 100 12.24 -15.12 0.83
C LYS A 100 11.57 -14.53 2.08
N ASP A 101 11.55 -15.27 3.19
CA ASP A 101 10.88 -14.84 4.42
C ASP A 101 11.53 -13.56 4.97
N VAL A 102 12.86 -13.47 4.94
CA VAL A 102 13.61 -12.26 5.35
C VAL A 102 13.26 -11.06 4.45
N LEU A 103 13.22 -11.23 3.13
CA LEU A 103 12.89 -10.14 2.21
C LEU A 103 11.44 -9.67 2.35
N LEU A 104 10.50 -10.60 2.55
CA LEU A 104 9.09 -10.26 2.80
C LEU A 104 8.93 -9.47 4.11
N ASP A 105 9.65 -9.86 5.16
CA ASP A 105 9.70 -9.15 6.44
C ASP A 105 10.29 -7.74 6.28
N GLN A 106 11.43 -7.60 5.58
CA GLN A 106 12.04 -6.29 5.29
C GLN A 106 11.13 -5.37 4.47
N LEU A 107 10.44 -5.91 3.46
CA LEU A 107 9.46 -5.15 2.67
C LEU A 107 8.21 -4.80 3.49
N ALA A 108 7.81 -5.63 4.45
CA ALA A 108 6.72 -5.31 5.39
C ALA A 108 7.13 -4.16 6.33
N ALA A 109 8.34 -4.26 6.89
CA ALA A 109 8.97 -3.24 7.74
C ALA A 109 9.05 -1.87 7.06
N CYS A 110 9.45 -1.82 5.79
CA CYS A 110 9.47 -0.58 5.01
C CYS A 110 8.07 -0.02 4.75
N HIS A 111 7.04 -0.86 4.71
CA HIS A 111 5.73 -0.46 4.22
C HIS A 111 4.76 -0.09 5.34
N ASN A 112 4.33 -1.09 6.13
CA ASN A 112 3.14 -0.96 6.97
C ASN A 112 3.07 -1.97 8.12
N ASP A 113 4.22 -2.52 8.49
CA ASP A 113 4.39 -3.36 9.65
C ASP A 113 5.51 -2.74 10.48
N LEU A 114 5.16 -2.13 11.60
CA LEU A 114 6.11 -1.34 12.39
C LEU A 114 7.35 -2.19 12.71
N SER A 115 8.53 -1.72 12.30
CA SER A 115 9.84 -2.34 12.58
C SER A 115 10.69 -1.42 13.50
N TRP A 116 12.01 -1.64 13.55
CA TRP A 116 12.95 -0.85 14.36
C TRP A 116 12.96 0.64 13.98
N PHE A 117 12.23 0.97 12.92
CA PHE A 117 12.03 2.27 12.34
C PHE A 117 10.57 2.42 11.87
N PRO A 118 10.12 3.67 11.67
CA PRO A 118 8.78 3.98 11.15
C PRO A 118 8.48 3.34 9.81
N THR A 119 7.22 2.93 9.60
CA THR A 119 6.78 2.43 8.29
C THR A 119 6.54 3.58 7.31
N PHE A 120 6.55 3.32 6.00
CA PHE A 120 6.17 4.33 5.01
C PHE A 120 4.77 4.90 5.27
N VAL A 121 3.77 4.03 5.49
CA VAL A 121 2.36 4.43 5.70
C VAL A 121 2.24 5.38 6.89
N ASP A 122 2.86 5.04 8.00
CA ASP A 122 2.80 5.89 9.19
C ASP A 122 3.62 7.19 9.00
N SER A 123 4.73 7.12 8.26
CA SER A 123 5.59 8.28 8.02
C SER A 123 4.94 9.36 7.15
N VAL A 124 3.97 9.01 6.30
CA VAL A 124 3.25 9.99 5.45
C VAL A 124 1.84 10.31 5.95
N LYS A 125 1.40 9.65 7.01
CA LYS A 125 0.07 9.80 7.59
C LYS A 125 -0.22 11.25 7.98
N ASP A 126 -1.41 11.72 7.62
CA ASP A 126 -1.94 13.06 7.93
C ASP A 126 -1.09 14.24 7.42
N LEU A 127 -0.18 14.04 6.45
CA LEU A 127 0.50 15.13 5.77
C LEU A 127 -0.37 15.75 4.68
N THR A 128 -0.40 17.08 4.64
CA THR A 128 -0.98 17.85 3.53
C THR A 128 -0.01 17.93 2.35
N ALA A 129 -0.51 18.28 1.17
CA ALA A 129 0.31 18.55 -0.01
C ALA A 129 1.30 19.70 0.24
N GLU A 130 0.87 20.75 0.93
CA GLU A 130 1.71 21.90 1.32
C GLU A 130 2.90 21.44 2.20
N GLN A 131 2.62 20.62 3.21
CA GLN A 131 3.68 20.03 4.05
C GLN A 131 4.58 19.10 3.25
N ALA A 132 4.01 18.33 2.32
CA ALA A 132 4.76 17.36 1.53
C ALA A 132 5.73 18.01 0.53
N VAL A 133 5.43 19.22 0.01
CA VAL A 133 6.34 19.98 -0.85
C VAL A 133 7.34 20.86 -0.12
N TRP A 134 7.21 20.99 1.21
CA TRP A 134 8.13 21.80 1.99
C TRP A 134 9.57 21.30 1.85
N ARG A 135 10.51 22.25 1.73
CA ARG A 135 11.95 22.01 1.66
C ARG A 135 12.64 23.00 2.59
N LYS A 136 13.71 22.54 3.24
CA LYS A 136 14.58 23.41 4.04
C LYS A 136 15.34 24.41 3.18
N ASP A 137 15.87 23.93 2.06
CA ASP A 137 16.68 24.66 1.09
C ASP A 137 16.66 23.93 -0.27
N GLU A 138 17.27 24.53 -1.29
CA GLU A 138 17.31 23.99 -2.66
C GLU A 138 18.10 22.67 -2.77
N THR A 139 18.92 22.33 -1.78
CA THR A 139 19.72 21.10 -1.75
C THR A 139 19.00 19.93 -1.08
N SER A 140 18.02 20.22 -0.22
CA SER A 140 17.24 19.24 0.52
C SER A 140 16.05 18.75 -0.30
N HIS A 141 15.73 17.45 -0.31
CA HIS A 141 14.51 16.96 -0.96
C HIS A 141 13.27 17.17 -0.08
N SER A 142 12.12 17.46 -0.69
CA SER A 142 10.84 17.45 0.02
C SER A 142 10.35 16.02 0.28
N ILE A 143 9.34 15.86 1.14
CA ILE A 143 8.71 14.55 1.37
C ILE A 143 8.11 14.01 0.07
N TRP A 144 7.43 14.84 -0.71
CA TRP A 144 6.84 14.40 -1.98
C TRP A 144 7.93 13.98 -2.98
N GLN A 145 9.07 14.68 -3.03
CA GLN A 145 10.19 14.26 -3.87
C GLN A 145 10.76 12.91 -3.43
N LEU A 146 10.84 12.66 -2.12
CA LEU A 146 11.25 11.35 -1.57
C LEU A 146 10.25 10.24 -1.93
N VAL A 147 8.94 10.52 -1.87
CA VAL A 147 7.89 9.58 -2.32
C VAL A 147 8.00 9.28 -3.82
N SER A 148 8.25 10.30 -4.65
CA SER A 148 8.47 10.13 -6.09
C SER A 148 9.69 9.24 -6.36
N HIS A 149 10.79 9.50 -5.66
CA HIS A 149 12.02 8.72 -5.75
C HIS A 149 11.83 7.25 -5.38
N LEU A 150 11.18 6.99 -4.24
CA LEU A 150 10.85 5.64 -3.79
C LEU A 150 9.90 4.94 -4.77
N THR A 151 8.91 5.65 -5.29
CA THR A 151 7.98 5.13 -6.31
C THR A 151 8.73 4.68 -7.56
N TYR A 152 9.64 5.51 -8.07
CA TYR A 152 10.44 5.18 -9.23
C TYR A 152 11.25 3.90 -9.01
N TRP A 153 12.03 3.83 -7.93
CA TRP A 153 12.93 2.71 -7.69
C TRP A 153 12.21 1.41 -7.37
N ASN A 154 11.15 1.44 -6.55
CA ASN A 154 10.36 0.23 -6.28
C ASN A 154 9.67 -0.27 -7.55
N ASN A 155 9.10 0.61 -8.38
CA ASN A 155 8.50 0.20 -9.65
C ASN A 155 9.54 -0.38 -10.63
N LYS A 156 10.70 0.27 -10.74
CA LYS A 156 11.79 -0.21 -11.63
C LYS A 156 12.27 -1.60 -11.23
N TRP A 157 12.59 -1.80 -9.95
CA TRP A 157 13.04 -3.11 -9.48
C TRP A 157 11.95 -4.19 -9.56
N LEU A 158 10.70 -3.83 -9.31
CA LEU A 158 9.56 -4.74 -9.46
C LEU A 158 9.39 -5.19 -10.91
N THR A 159 9.28 -4.24 -11.84
CA THR A 159 9.13 -4.53 -13.28
C THR A 159 10.32 -5.29 -13.83
N TYR A 160 11.52 -5.05 -13.29
CA TYR A 160 12.69 -5.80 -13.68
C TYR A 160 12.66 -7.25 -13.20
N PHE A 161 12.28 -7.48 -11.94
CA PHE A 161 12.18 -8.83 -11.36
C PHE A 161 11.25 -9.75 -12.17
N ILE A 162 10.14 -9.20 -12.66
CA ILE A 162 9.14 -9.91 -13.48
C ILE A 162 9.45 -9.89 -14.99
N GLY A 163 10.61 -9.35 -15.41
CA GLY A 163 11.07 -9.38 -16.80
C GLY A 163 10.31 -8.45 -17.76
N LYS A 164 9.62 -7.43 -17.25
CA LYS A 164 8.95 -6.39 -18.07
C LYS A 164 9.89 -5.27 -18.50
N GLU A 165 11.04 -5.15 -17.86
CA GLU A 165 12.09 -4.19 -18.19
C GLU A 165 13.46 -4.88 -18.33
N SER A 166 14.43 -4.17 -18.92
CA SER A 166 15.84 -4.58 -18.99
C SER A 166 16.72 -3.51 -18.36
N PHE A 167 17.94 -3.87 -17.94
CA PHE A 167 18.87 -2.96 -17.25
C PHE A 167 19.22 -1.69 -18.03
N LYS A 168 18.94 -1.60 -19.34
CA LYS A 168 19.29 -0.49 -20.24
C LYS A 168 18.53 0.83 -19.96
N SER A 169 18.41 1.26 -18.71
CA SER A 169 18.06 2.63 -18.30
C SER A 169 18.08 2.86 -16.78
N ILE A 170 18.29 1.82 -15.97
CA ILE A 170 18.21 1.92 -14.51
C ILE A 170 19.33 2.83 -13.98
N GLY A 171 18.95 3.88 -13.25
CA GLY A 171 19.90 4.75 -12.53
C GLY A 171 20.71 5.74 -13.37
N LYS A 172 20.44 5.89 -14.68
CA LYS A 172 21.19 6.84 -15.53
C LYS A 172 21.07 8.30 -15.10
N ASN A 173 19.99 8.66 -14.41
CA ASN A 173 19.81 9.99 -13.82
C ASN A 173 19.07 9.85 -12.50
N ASN A 174 19.81 9.62 -11.40
CA ASN A 174 19.21 9.54 -10.08
C ASN A 174 18.53 10.85 -9.68
N ALA A 175 19.09 12.00 -10.07
CA ALA A 175 18.52 13.31 -9.73
C ALA A 175 17.10 13.49 -10.30
N SER A 176 16.83 13.02 -11.53
CA SER A 176 15.50 13.16 -12.14
C SER A 176 14.41 12.33 -11.46
N THR A 177 14.78 11.35 -10.63
CA THR A 177 13.79 10.52 -9.91
C THR A 177 13.13 11.25 -8.74
N PHE A 178 13.64 12.43 -8.36
CA PHE A 178 13.04 13.32 -7.36
C PHE A 178 12.08 14.34 -7.97
N ASN A 179 11.77 14.25 -9.27
CA ASN A 179 10.88 15.20 -9.93
C ASN A 179 9.42 14.97 -9.50
N ILE A 180 8.70 16.08 -9.35
CA ILE A 180 7.24 16.12 -9.20
C ILE A 180 6.75 16.87 -10.44
N GLU A 181 6.05 16.17 -11.33
CA GLU A 181 5.52 16.75 -12.57
C GLU A 181 4.05 17.16 -12.40
N GLU A 182 3.40 16.59 -11.39
CA GLU A 182 2.02 16.84 -11.04
C GLU A 182 1.83 18.22 -10.41
N GLU A 183 0.65 18.79 -10.62
CA GLU A 183 0.22 19.99 -9.90
C GLU A 183 0.20 19.74 -8.38
N ILE A 184 0.69 20.71 -7.61
CA ILE A 184 0.74 20.62 -6.15
C ILE A 184 -0.66 20.84 -5.56
N ASN A 185 -1.36 19.74 -5.30
CA ASN A 185 -2.65 19.73 -4.64
C ASN A 185 -2.85 18.42 -3.85
N GLU A 186 -3.86 18.43 -2.97
CA GLU A 186 -4.16 17.29 -2.09
C GLU A 186 -4.52 16.00 -2.84
N GLU A 187 -5.14 16.12 -4.02
CA GLU A 187 -5.50 14.96 -4.83
C GLU A 187 -4.26 14.25 -5.38
N ASN A 188 -3.35 15.01 -5.97
CA ASN A 188 -2.12 14.47 -6.54
C ASN A 188 -1.16 13.95 -5.45
N TRP A 189 -1.11 14.61 -4.29
CA TRP A 189 -0.36 14.09 -3.14
C TRP A 189 -0.89 12.73 -2.69
N ARG A 190 -2.21 12.60 -2.49
CA ARG A 190 -2.83 11.30 -2.15
C ARG A 190 -2.55 10.24 -3.23
N LYS A 191 -2.64 10.59 -4.51
CA LYS A 191 -2.30 9.67 -5.61
C LYS A 191 -0.84 9.20 -5.52
N ALA A 192 0.10 10.08 -5.23
CA ALA A 192 1.52 9.73 -5.07
C ALA A 192 1.73 8.74 -3.90
N VAL A 193 1.10 8.99 -2.75
CA VAL A 193 1.16 8.08 -1.59
C VAL A 193 0.55 6.72 -1.91
N THR A 194 -0.67 6.70 -2.47
CA THR A 194 -1.38 5.46 -2.84
C THR A 194 -0.60 4.64 -3.86
N LYS A 195 0.08 5.31 -4.81
CA LYS A 195 0.91 4.63 -5.81
C LYS A 195 2.08 3.88 -5.15
N LEU A 196 2.77 4.51 -4.20
CA LEU A 196 3.89 3.86 -3.49
C LEU A 196 3.41 2.74 -2.55
N ASP A 197 2.31 2.94 -1.81
CA ASP A 197 1.65 1.90 -1.00
C ASP A 197 1.34 0.66 -1.86
N GLY A 198 0.65 0.87 -2.99
CA GLY A 198 0.32 -0.18 -3.93
C GLY A 198 1.54 -0.92 -4.48
N LEU A 199 2.64 -0.21 -4.75
CA LEU A 199 3.90 -0.83 -5.19
C LEU A 199 4.51 -1.73 -4.12
N PHE A 200 4.54 -1.32 -2.84
CA PHE A 200 5.02 -2.18 -1.76
C PHE A 200 4.18 -3.45 -1.62
N TYR A 201 2.86 -3.34 -1.78
CA TYR A 201 1.96 -4.50 -1.75
C TYR A 201 2.24 -5.46 -2.92
N GLU A 202 2.28 -4.93 -4.14
CA GLU A 202 2.53 -5.72 -5.34
C GLU A 202 3.91 -6.38 -5.31
N PHE A 203 4.92 -5.69 -4.80
CA PHE A 203 6.26 -6.26 -4.67
C PHE A 203 6.26 -7.49 -3.74
N ARG A 204 5.66 -7.38 -2.54
CA ARG A 204 5.56 -8.53 -1.63
C ARG A 204 4.78 -9.69 -2.24
N LYS A 205 3.69 -9.40 -2.95
CA LYS A 205 2.91 -10.42 -3.65
C LYS A 205 3.77 -11.14 -4.70
N VAL A 206 4.48 -10.38 -5.54
CA VAL A 206 5.37 -10.93 -6.57
C VAL A 206 6.46 -11.82 -5.95
N ILE A 207 7.10 -11.40 -4.86
CA ILE A 207 8.11 -12.22 -4.17
C ILE A 207 7.50 -13.49 -3.57
N THR A 208 6.28 -13.41 -3.04
CA THR A 208 5.55 -14.57 -2.50
C THR A 208 5.29 -15.59 -3.60
N ASP A 209 4.77 -15.13 -4.76
CA ASP A 209 4.28 -15.96 -5.86
C ASP A 209 5.40 -16.60 -6.71
N HIS A 210 6.64 -16.11 -6.62
CA HIS A 210 7.78 -16.68 -7.35
C HIS A 210 8.51 -17.76 -6.56
N PRO A 211 9.10 -18.79 -7.20
CA PRO A 211 9.89 -19.80 -6.49
C PRO A 211 11.11 -19.17 -5.81
N GLU A 212 11.49 -19.67 -4.63
CA GLU A 212 12.65 -19.12 -3.90
C GLU A 212 13.94 -19.19 -4.73
N SER A 213 14.11 -20.22 -5.57
CA SER A 213 15.28 -20.36 -6.45
C SER A 213 15.49 -19.18 -7.41
N LYS A 214 14.42 -18.43 -7.76
CA LYS A 214 14.53 -17.18 -8.53
C LYS A 214 15.41 -16.17 -7.79
N LEU A 215 15.31 -16.09 -6.47
CA LEU A 215 16.08 -15.15 -5.64
C LEU A 215 17.59 -15.45 -5.65
N ASP A 216 17.98 -16.70 -5.88
CA ASP A 216 19.38 -17.11 -6.00
C ASP A 216 19.96 -16.91 -7.41
N THR A 217 19.12 -16.62 -8.42
CA THR A 217 19.60 -16.27 -9.76
C THR A 217 20.17 -14.84 -9.81
N PHE A 218 21.13 -14.63 -10.71
CA PHE A 218 21.71 -13.31 -10.94
C PHE A 218 20.70 -12.36 -11.61
N VAL A 219 20.72 -11.11 -11.20
CA VAL A 219 20.04 -10.02 -11.88
C VAL A 219 20.63 -9.94 -13.30
N PRO A 220 19.83 -10.11 -14.36
CA PRO A 220 20.33 -10.02 -15.72
C PRO A 220 21.02 -8.68 -15.97
N ASP A 221 22.01 -8.62 -16.85
CA ASP A 221 22.68 -7.37 -17.29
C ASP A 221 23.18 -6.42 -16.18
N TYR A 222 23.23 -6.85 -14.92
CA TYR A 222 23.67 -6.04 -13.80
C TYR A 222 25.20 -5.93 -13.82
N PRO A 223 25.78 -4.76 -13.48
CA PRO A 223 27.23 -4.64 -13.39
C PRO A 223 27.76 -5.47 -12.22
N GLY A 224 28.29 -6.65 -12.54
CA GLY A 224 28.85 -7.61 -11.59
C GLY A 224 27.85 -8.67 -11.10
N ASP A 225 28.34 -9.58 -10.28
CA ASP A 225 27.58 -10.72 -9.77
C ASP A 225 26.66 -10.28 -8.62
N CYS A 226 25.40 -9.98 -8.95
CA CYS A 226 24.39 -9.59 -7.98
C CYS A 226 23.19 -10.54 -8.05
N PRO A 227 22.98 -11.43 -7.06
CA PRO A 227 21.78 -12.25 -7.00
C PRO A 227 20.56 -11.39 -6.62
N TRP A 228 19.37 -11.79 -7.06
CA TRP A 228 18.13 -11.05 -6.81
C TRP A 228 17.87 -10.80 -5.32
N TRP A 229 18.17 -11.76 -4.45
CA TRP A 229 17.99 -11.55 -3.01
C TRP A 229 18.82 -10.38 -2.48
N ALA A 230 20.05 -10.20 -2.97
CA ALA A 230 20.95 -9.14 -2.54
C ALA A 230 20.48 -7.78 -3.06
N ALA A 231 20.04 -7.73 -4.33
CA ALA A 231 19.48 -6.51 -4.92
C ALA A 231 18.22 -6.04 -4.18
N ILE A 232 17.28 -6.95 -3.88
CA ILE A 232 16.04 -6.62 -3.16
C ILE A 232 16.32 -6.23 -1.71
N SER A 233 17.28 -6.88 -1.04
CA SER A 233 17.68 -6.47 0.31
C SER A 233 18.26 -5.05 0.32
N ASN A 234 19.11 -4.72 -0.65
CA ASN A 234 19.63 -3.35 -0.80
C ASN A 234 18.52 -2.33 -1.12
N LEU A 235 17.50 -2.71 -1.89
CA LEU A 235 16.32 -1.87 -2.11
C LEU A 235 15.56 -1.61 -0.79
N CYS A 236 15.45 -2.61 0.10
CA CYS A 236 14.83 -2.41 1.42
C CYS A 236 15.64 -1.43 2.29
N THR A 237 16.98 -1.53 2.27
CA THR A 237 17.86 -0.57 2.95
C THR A 237 17.70 0.84 2.39
N HIS A 238 17.61 0.98 1.06
CA HIS A 238 17.34 2.25 0.37
C HIS A 238 15.98 2.83 0.78
N ASN A 239 14.92 2.02 0.80
CA ASN A 239 13.60 2.40 1.27
C ASN A 239 13.65 2.92 2.71
N THR A 240 14.29 2.16 3.61
CA THR A 240 14.46 2.52 5.02
C THR A 240 15.20 3.85 5.19
N TYR A 241 16.26 4.07 4.42
CA TYR A 241 17.03 5.31 4.44
C TYR A 241 16.15 6.54 4.12
N HIS A 242 15.37 6.49 3.04
CA HIS A 242 14.51 7.61 2.65
C HIS A 242 13.27 7.77 3.54
N ILE A 243 12.73 6.69 4.08
CA ILE A 243 11.68 6.77 5.11
C ILE A 243 12.23 7.49 6.35
N GLY A 244 13.47 7.20 6.76
CA GLY A 244 14.16 7.94 7.81
C GLY A 244 14.27 9.45 7.51
N GLN A 245 14.53 9.84 6.26
CA GLN A 245 14.53 11.24 5.85
C GLN A 245 13.14 11.89 5.96
N ILE A 246 12.07 11.19 5.56
CA ILE A 246 10.68 11.68 5.70
C ILE A 246 10.37 11.94 7.18
N VAL A 247 10.69 10.97 8.05
CA VAL A 247 10.50 11.07 9.50
C VAL A 247 11.31 12.24 10.07
N PHE A 248 12.55 12.42 9.62
CA PHE A 248 13.41 13.50 10.06
C PHE A 248 12.81 14.87 9.70
N ILE A 249 12.32 15.06 8.47
CA ILE A 249 11.65 16.30 8.04
C ILE A 249 10.44 16.59 8.93
N ARG A 250 9.60 15.58 9.19
CA ARG A 250 8.43 15.74 10.08
C ARG A 250 8.82 16.14 11.51
N LYS A 251 9.85 15.52 12.07
CA LYS A 251 10.36 15.86 13.40
C LYS A 251 10.87 17.30 13.42
N GLN A 252 11.57 17.74 12.38
CA GLN A 252 12.08 19.11 12.25
C GLN A 252 10.96 20.15 12.20
N GLN A 253 9.84 19.82 11.57
CA GLN A 253 8.69 20.71 11.42
C GLN A 253 7.65 20.59 12.54
N GLY A 254 7.82 19.65 13.48
CA GLY A 254 6.84 19.41 14.54
C GLY A 254 5.55 18.75 14.06
N TRP A 255 5.55 18.13 12.87
CA TRP A 255 4.40 17.38 12.32
C TRP A 255 4.34 15.92 12.79
N ALA A 256 5.33 15.50 13.57
CA ALA A 256 5.35 14.19 14.20
C ALA A 256 4.60 14.25 15.54
N ASN A 257 3.65 13.34 15.77
CA ASN A 257 3.07 13.15 17.10
C ASN A 257 4.17 12.64 18.04
N LYS A 258 4.41 13.35 19.14
CA LYS A 258 5.53 13.08 20.06
C LYS A 258 5.56 11.65 20.61
N SER A 259 4.42 10.96 20.68
CA SER A 259 4.29 9.61 21.26
C SER A 259 4.46 8.46 20.27
N GLU A 260 4.54 8.72 18.97
CA GLU A 260 4.60 7.65 17.94
C GLU A 260 6.04 7.22 17.63
N TRP A 261 7.06 8.03 17.97
CA TRP A 261 8.39 7.97 17.35
C TRP A 261 9.58 8.15 18.31
N SER A 262 9.31 8.04 19.63
CA SER A 262 10.26 8.09 20.75
C SER A 262 10.39 6.72 21.41
#